data_AF-A0A3L7VB03-F1
#
_entry.id   AF-A0A3L7VB03-F1
#
_cell.length_a   1.000
_cell.length_b   1.000
_cell.length_c   1.000
_cell.angle_alpha   90.00
_cell.angle_beta   90.00
_cell.angle_gamma   90.00
#
_symmetry.space_group_name_H-M   'P 1'
#
loop_
_entity.id
_entity.type
_entity.pdbx_description
1 polymer ?
#
loop_
_entity_poly.entity_id
_entity_poly.type
_entity_poly.pdbx_seq_one_letter_code
_entity_poly.pdbx_strand_id
1 'polypeptide(L)'
;MSIAIEAAEIMELVQWQEGSEPIENTANDSPMAEEIADVLSYLLRLATVLKIDPAQALALKIKKNAIKYPALDPHRAKPPGATEQ
;
A
#
# COMPACT_ATOMS: atom_id res chain seq x y z
N MET A 1 -11.45 -14.77 -6.16
CA MET A 1 -12.16 -13.67 -6.84
C MET A 1 -12.62 -12.59 -5.86
N SER A 2 -12.66 -12.86 -4.55
CA SER A 2 -13.13 -11.88 -3.54
C SER A 2 -12.18 -10.72 -3.24
N ILE A 3 -10.84 -10.90 -3.24
CA ILE A 3 -9.89 -9.82 -2.89
C ILE A 3 -10.11 -8.53 -3.71
N ALA A 4 -10.39 -8.66 -5.00
CA ALA A 4 -10.60 -7.50 -5.87
C ALA A 4 -11.94 -6.79 -5.63
N ILE A 5 -12.94 -7.52 -5.08
CA ILE A 5 -14.26 -6.98 -4.74
C ILE A 5 -14.11 -6.14 -3.47
N GLU A 6 -13.58 -6.71 -2.37
CA GLU A 6 -13.43 -5.96 -1.10
C GLU A 6 -12.49 -4.76 -1.26
N ALA A 7 -11.45 -4.89 -2.10
CA ALA A 7 -10.59 -3.74 -2.42
C ALA A 7 -11.34 -2.62 -3.16
N ALA A 8 -12.39 -2.95 -3.92
CA ALA A 8 -13.27 -1.96 -4.54
C ALA A 8 -14.20 -1.30 -3.53
N GLU A 9 -14.63 -2.00 -2.49
CA GLU A 9 -15.43 -1.41 -1.40
C GLU A 9 -14.61 -0.37 -0.62
N ILE A 10 -13.32 -0.64 -0.36
CA ILE A 10 -12.39 0.40 0.15
C ILE A 10 -12.34 1.62 -0.79
N MET A 11 -12.22 1.38 -2.11
CA MET A 11 -12.18 2.48 -3.09
C MET A 11 -13.49 3.28 -3.12
N GLU A 12 -14.64 2.63 -2.91
CA GLU A 12 -15.95 3.28 -2.85
C GLU A 12 -16.06 4.24 -1.66
N LEU A 13 -15.53 3.84 -0.50
CA LEU A 13 -15.52 4.68 0.71
C LEU A 13 -14.71 5.96 0.53
N VAL A 14 -13.69 5.96 -0.33
CA VAL A 14 -12.84 7.13 -0.60
C VAL A 14 -13.09 7.78 -1.96
N GLN A 15 -14.09 7.33 -2.71
CA GLN A 15 -14.29 7.72 -4.12
C GLN A 15 -14.48 9.24 -4.33
N TRP A 16 -15.03 9.92 -3.33
CA TRP A 16 -15.33 11.36 -3.37
C TRP A 16 -14.36 12.20 -2.56
N GLN A 17 -13.30 11.61 -1.98
CA GLN A 17 -12.31 12.37 -1.23
C GLN A 17 -11.42 13.17 -2.18
N GLU A 18 -11.31 14.47 -1.96
CA GLU A 18 -10.48 15.35 -2.78
C GLU A 18 -9.05 15.48 -2.20
N GLY A 19 -8.04 15.19 -3.02
CA GLY A 19 -6.65 15.59 -2.77
C GLY A 19 -6.08 15.14 -1.41
N SER A 20 -5.79 16.11 -0.53
CA SER A 20 -5.15 15.92 0.78
C SER A 20 -6.15 15.89 1.94
N GLU A 21 -7.44 15.75 1.67
CA GLU A 21 -8.43 15.61 2.73
C GLU A 21 -8.14 14.37 3.59
N PRO A 22 -8.28 14.48 4.92
CA PRO A 22 -8.12 13.32 5.77
C PRO A 22 -9.26 12.32 5.52
N ILE A 23 -8.92 11.04 5.49
CA ILE A 23 -9.92 9.97 5.51
C ILE A 23 -10.61 10.02 6.87
N GLU A 24 -11.91 10.31 6.86
CA GLU A 24 -12.73 10.35 8.06
C GLU A 24 -13.16 8.94 8.49
N ASN A 25 -13.65 8.82 9.73
CA ASN A 25 -14.20 7.57 10.27
C ASN A 25 -13.25 6.37 10.14
N THR A 26 -12.04 6.50 10.71
CA THR A 26 -10.99 5.46 10.69
C THR A 26 -10.90 4.67 12.01
N ALA A 27 -11.95 4.72 12.83
CA ALA A 27 -12.05 3.92 14.03
C ALA A 27 -12.05 2.41 13.70
N ASN A 28 -11.64 1.55 14.64
CA ASN A 28 -11.54 0.10 14.39
C ASN A 28 -12.91 -0.58 14.17
N ASP A 29 -14.00 0.10 14.47
CA ASP A 29 -15.39 -0.31 14.24
C ASP A 29 -16.04 0.40 13.04
N SER A 30 -15.23 1.11 12.23
CA SER A 30 -15.75 1.80 11.06
C SER A 30 -15.87 0.89 9.83
N PRO A 31 -16.68 1.29 8.83
CA PRO A 31 -16.74 0.58 7.55
C PRO A 31 -15.37 0.43 6.89
N MET A 32 -14.49 1.43 6.99
CA MET A 32 -13.12 1.36 6.47
C MET A 32 -12.33 0.22 7.12
N ALA A 33 -12.47 0.03 8.43
CA ALA A 33 -11.79 -1.06 9.14
C ALA A 33 -12.36 -2.44 8.74
N GLU A 34 -13.67 -2.53 8.50
CA GLU A 34 -14.35 -3.74 8.01
C GLU A 34 -13.81 -4.16 6.63
N GLU A 35 -13.77 -3.25 5.66
CA GLU A 35 -13.30 -3.57 4.31
C GLU A 35 -11.79 -3.92 4.27
N ILE A 36 -10.98 -3.25 5.09
CA ILE A 36 -9.57 -3.62 5.26
C ILE A 36 -9.45 -5.05 5.84
N ALA A 37 -10.28 -5.41 6.81
CA ALA A 37 -10.28 -6.73 7.41
C ALA A 37 -10.71 -7.81 6.41
N ASP A 38 -11.66 -7.52 5.51
CA ASP A 38 -12.11 -8.47 4.49
C ASP A 38 -11.05 -8.69 3.41
N VAL A 39 -10.40 -7.63 2.91
CA VAL A 39 -9.23 -7.77 2.02
C VAL A 39 -8.14 -8.62 2.69
N LEU A 40 -7.81 -8.33 3.95
CA LEU A 40 -6.78 -9.07 4.69
C LEU A 40 -7.17 -10.53 4.87
N SER A 41 -8.43 -10.81 5.23
CA SER A 41 -8.95 -12.16 5.46
C SER A 41 -8.85 -13.01 4.20
N TYR A 42 -9.28 -12.49 3.05
CA TYR A 42 -9.16 -13.20 1.79
C TYR A 42 -7.70 -13.38 1.33
N LEU A 43 -6.83 -12.39 1.58
CA LEU A 43 -5.40 -12.51 1.29
C LEU A 43 -4.74 -13.61 2.14
N LEU A 44 -5.02 -13.65 3.44
CA LEU A 44 -4.50 -14.68 4.35
C LEU A 44 -5.03 -16.08 3.99
N ARG A 45 -6.31 -16.17 3.61
CA ARG A 45 -6.89 -17.41 3.11
C ARG A 45 -6.18 -17.90 1.84
N LEU A 46 -5.93 -17.01 0.88
CA LEU A 46 -5.21 -17.34 -0.35
C LEU A 46 -3.77 -17.79 -0.07
N ALA A 47 -3.06 -17.05 0.78
CA ALA A 47 -1.70 -17.38 1.20
C ALA A 47 -1.64 -18.78 1.86
N THR A 48 -2.62 -19.11 2.69
CA THR A 48 -2.75 -20.43 3.32
C THR A 48 -2.91 -21.54 2.27
N VAL A 49 -3.83 -21.37 1.31
CA VAL A 49 -4.06 -22.35 0.23
C VAL A 49 -2.81 -22.56 -0.63
N LEU A 50 -2.09 -21.47 -0.92
CA LEU A 50 -0.86 -21.49 -1.72
C LEU A 50 0.39 -21.86 -0.91
N LYS A 51 0.28 -22.03 0.41
CA LYS A 51 1.40 -22.28 1.33
C LYS A 51 2.49 -21.19 1.24
N ILE A 52 2.06 -19.94 1.10
CA ILE A 52 2.93 -18.77 1.09
C ILE A 52 2.88 -18.15 2.48
N ASP A 53 4.04 -17.85 3.07
CA ASP A 53 4.14 -16.98 4.24
C ASP A 53 4.09 -15.51 3.78
N PRO A 54 2.99 -14.78 4.05
CA PRO A 54 2.84 -13.40 3.59
C PRO A 54 3.82 -12.45 4.28
N ALA A 55 4.24 -12.70 5.52
CA ALA A 55 5.19 -11.86 6.24
C ALA A 55 6.60 -11.99 5.63
N GLN A 56 7.04 -13.23 5.34
CA GLN A 56 8.30 -13.46 4.63
C GLN A 56 8.27 -12.89 3.21
N ALA A 57 7.16 -13.07 2.48
CA ALA A 57 6.99 -12.51 1.14
C ALA A 57 7.10 -10.98 1.15
N LEU A 58 6.46 -10.31 2.12
CA LEU A 58 6.55 -8.86 2.30
C LEU A 58 7.98 -8.41 2.62
N ALA A 59 8.68 -9.10 3.54
CA ALA A 59 10.06 -8.77 3.90
C ALA A 59 11.01 -8.86 2.68
N LEU A 60 10.87 -9.89 1.85
CA LEU A 60 11.62 -10.02 0.60
C LEU A 60 11.25 -8.93 -0.40
N LYS A 61 9.97 -8.57 -0.49
CA LYS A 61 9.49 -7.49 -1.37
C LYS A 61 10.04 -6.13 -0.95
N ILE A 62 10.09 -5.82 0.35
CA ILE A 62 10.69 -4.59 0.88
C ILE A 62 12.17 -4.49 0.46
N LYS A 63 12.95 -5.57 0.61
CA LYS A 63 14.36 -5.61 0.17
C LYS A 63 14.50 -5.35 -1.34
N LYS A 64 13.66 -6.00 -2.16
CA LYS A 64 13.64 -5.77 -3.61
C LYS A 64 13.25 -4.32 -3.97
N ASN A 65 12.28 -3.75 -3.25
CA ASN A 65 11.85 -2.38 -3.46
C ASN A 65 12.94 -1.37 -3.10
N ALA A 66 13.73 -1.61 -2.05
CA ALA A 66 14.86 -0.73 -1.70
C ALA A 66 15.95 -0.67 -2.79
N ILE A 67 16.14 -1.77 -3.54
CA ILE A 67 17.05 -1.80 -4.70
C ILE A 67 16.43 -1.06 -5.89
N LYS A 68 15.12 -1.24 -6.12
CA LYS A 68 14.40 -0.64 -7.25
C LYS A 68 14.16 0.88 -7.06
N TYR A 69 13.92 1.29 -5.83
CA TYR A 69 13.64 2.66 -5.41
C TYR A 69 14.59 3.01 -4.26
N PRO A 70 15.88 3.26 -4.57
CA PRO A 70 16.83 3.68 -3.56
C PRO A 70 16.34 4.98 -2.92
N ALA A 71 16.51 5.11 -1.61
CA ALA A 71 16.30 6.40 -0.96
C ALA A 71 17.17 7.43 -1.68
N LEU A 72 16.56 8.52 -2.14
CA LEU A 72 17.33 9.65 -2.62
C LEU A 72 18.17 10.13 -1.44
N ASP A 73 19.48 10.03 -1.56
CA ASP A 73 20.41 10.58 -0.57
C ASP A 73 20.14 12.10 -0.50
N PRO A 74 19.60 12.62 0.62
CA PRO A 74 19.34 14.05 0.76
C PRO A 74 20.64 14.87 0.82
N HIS A 75 21.80 14.22 0.95
CA HIS A 75 23.13 14.82 0.93
C HIS A 75 23.88 14.65 -0.40
N ARG A 76 23.30 13.98 -1.40
CA ARG A 76 23.87 13.99 -2.76
C ARG A 76 23.55 15.35 -3.39
N ALA A 77 24.38 16.34 -3.04
CA ALA A 77 24.36 17.67 -3.59
C ALA A 77 24.17 17.61 -5.12
N LYS A 78 23.24 18.45 -5.61
CA LYS A 78 23.05 18.74 -7.03
C LYS A 78 24.44 18.89 -7.68
N PRO A 79 24.78 18.13 -8.74
CA PRO A 79 26.08 18.29 -9.37
C PRO A 79 26.22 19.76 -9.84
N PRO A 80 27.35 20.42 -9.58
CA PRO A 80 27.56 21.78 -10.06
C PRO A 80 27.71 21.72 -11.58
N GLY A 81 26.74 22.28 -12.31
CA GLY A 81 26.89 22.52 -13.76
C GLY A 81 25.81 21.96 -14.69
N ALA A 82 24.52 21.99 -14.34
CA ALA A 82 23.47 21.98 -15.35
C ALA A 82 23.08 23.43 -15.62
N THR A 83 23.81 24.04 -16.56
CA THR A 83 23.54 25.35 -17.15
C THR A 83 22.11 25.39 -17.69
N GLU A 84 21.34 26.41 -17.34
CA GLU A 84 20.09 26.75 -18.03
C GLU A 84 20.42 27.15 -19.48
N GLN A 85 19.81 26.45 -20.42
CA GLN A 85 19.50 26.93 -21.77
C GLN A 85 18.10 26.44 -22.15
#